data_AF-A0A969CYK8-F1
#
_entry.id   AF-A0A969CYK8-F1
#
_cell.length_a   1.000
_cell.length_b   1.000
_cell.length_c   1.000
_cell.angle_alpha   90.00
_cell.angle_beta   90.00
_cell.angle_gamma   90.00
#
_symmetry.space_group_name_H-M   'P 1'
#
loop_
_entity.id
_entity.type
_entity.pdbx_description
1 polymer ?
#
loop_
_entity_poly.entity_id
_entity_poly.type
_entity_poly.pdbx_seq_one_letter_code
_entity_poly.pdbx_strand_id
1 'polypeptide(L)' 'MKKVSVSRIAELRQKAGLTQKELALKVGVTETTIRNYEKGRSILEWIERVIRLCDALNCAPLELKGYVNLEEIVRSSK' A
#
# COMPACT_ATOMS: atom_id res chain seq x y z
N MET A 1 -9.06 30.37 -0.19
CA MET A 1 -9.59 29.28 0.65
C MET A 1 -8.66 28.08 0.54
N LYS A 2 -8.16 27.50 1.64
CA LYS A 2 -7.34 26.28 1.58
C LYS A 2 -8.23 25.12 1.13
N LYS A 3 -7.87 24.45 0.04
CA LYS A 3 -8.55 23.25 -0.45
C LYS A 3 -8.39 22.17 0.64
N VAL A 4 -9.49 21.81 1.31
CA VAL A 4 -9.48 20.68 2.25
C VAL A 4 -9.41 19.42 1.40
N SER A 5 -8.21 18.86 1.22
CA SER A 5 -8.00 17.62 0.49
C SER A 5 -8.05 16.45 1.48
N VAL A 6 -9.04 15.58 1.33
CA VAL A 6 -9.09 14.29 2.03
C VAL A 6 -8.30 13.28 1.19
N SER A 7 -7.42 12.50 1.81
CA SER A 7 -6.69 11.44 1.11
C SER A 7 -7.64 10.32 0.69
N ARG A 8 -7.30 9.61 -0.39
CA ARG A 8 -8.08 8.46 -0.87
C ARG A 8 -8.20 7.36 0.20
N ILE A 9 -7.19 7.20 1.04
CA ILE A 9 -7.20 6.26 2.18
C ILE A 9 -8.29 6.65 3.17
N ALA A 10 -8.37 7.93 3.56
CA ALA A 10 -9.38 8.42 4.48
C ALA A 10 -10.80 8.29 3.91
N GLU A 11 -10.98 8.55 2.61
CA GLU A 11 -12.26 8.37 1.92
C GLU A 11 -12.71 6.90 1.93
N LEU A 12 -11.83 5.97 1.54
CA LEU A 12 -12.15 4.54 1.50
C LEU A 12 -12.41 3.97 2.89
N ARG A 13 -11.63 4.39 3.90
CA ARG A 13 -11.85 4.02 5.29
C ARG A 13 -13.25 4.44 5.77
N GLN A 14 -13.65 5.68 5.49
CA GLN A 14 -14.96 6.20 5.89
C GLN A 14 -16.10 5.46 5.17
N LYS A 15 -15.95 5.16 3.88
CA LYS A 15 -16.92 4.33 3.14
C LYS A 15 -17.06 2.92 3.70
N ALA A 16 -15.99 2.38 4.26
CA ALA A 16 -16.00 1.09 4.96
C ALA A 16 -16.56 1.17 6.40
N GLY A 17 -16.95 2.35 6.88
CA GLY A 17 -17.49 2.55 8.24
C GLY A 17 -16.45 2.40 9.35
N LEU A 18 -15.15 2.53 9.04
CA LEU A 18 -14.07 2.28 9.99
C LEU A 18 -13.54 3.59 10.61
N THR A 19 -13.22 3.55 11.90
CA THR A 19 -12.33 4.51 12.55
C THR A 19 -10.88 4.29 12.14
N GLN A 20 -10.00 5.30 12.36
CA GLN A 20 -8.56 5.14 12.12
C GLN A 20 -7.96 3.98 12.94
N LYS A 21 -8.44 3.80 14.18
CA LYS A 21 -8.03 2.73 15.08
C LYS A 21 -8.43 1.35 14.56
N GLU A 22 -9.66 1.18 14.08
CA GLU A 22 -10.12 -0.10 13.53
C GLU A 22 -9.39 -0.47 12.24
N LEU A 23 -9.11 0.50 11.35
CA LEU A 23 -8.28 0.24 10.18
C LEU A 23 -6.86 -0.17 10.59
N ALA A 24 -6.29 0.50 11.58
CA ALA A 24 -4.95 0.19 12.08
C ALA A 24 -4.87 -1.25 12.61
N LEU A 25 -5.87 -1.68 13.39
CA LEU A 25 -5.98 -3.06 13.90
C LEU A 25 -6.08 -4.08 12.76
N LYS A 26 -6.90 -3.80 11.72
CA LYS A 26 -7.06 -4.71 10.57
C LYS A 26 -5.79 -4.88 9.73
N VAL A 27 -4.97 -3.83 9.63
CA VAL A 27 -3.75 -3.82 8.81
C VAL A 27 -2.50 -4.19 9.63
N GLY A 28 -2.61 -4.26 10.96
CA GLY A 28 -1.49 -4.61 11.84
C GLY A 28 -0.49 -3.46 12.05
N VAL A 29 -0.97 -2.22 12.07
CA VAL A 29 -0.15 -1.01 12.31
C VAL A 29 -0.74 -0.17 13.44
N THR A 30 -0.06 0.91 13.83
CA THR A 30 -0.58 1.84 14.85
C THR A 30 -1.61 2.80 14.27
N GLU A 31 -2.50 3.34 15.11
CA GLU A 31 -3.43 4.41 14.70
C GLU A 31 -2.68 5.63 14.15
N THR A 32 -1.53 5.98 14.76
CA THR A 32 -0.66 7.06 14.28
C THR A 32 -0.14 6.79 12.88
N THR A 33 0.18 5.54 12.54
CA THR A 33 0.59 5.14 11.19
C THR A 33 -0.52 5.42 10.18
N ILE A 34 -1.77 5.00 10.46
CA ILE A 34 -2.92 5.30 9.59
C ILE A 34 -3.15 6.80 9.47
N ARG A 35 -3.09 7.55 10.57
CA ARG A 35 -3.21 9.01 10.55
C ARG A 35 -2.14 9.66 9.68
N ASN A 36 -0.91 9.16 9.74
CA ASN A 36 0.20 9.64 8.90
C ASN A 36 -0.03 9.29 7.44
N TYR A 37 -0.54 8.09 7.12
CA TYR A 37 -0.93 7.74 5.76
C TYR A 37 -2.04 8.67 5.24
N GLU A 38 -2.98 9.05 6.10
CA GLU A 38 -4.09 9.91 5.69
C GLU A 38 -3.71 11.39 5.52
N LYS A 39 -2.61 11.83 6.14
CA LYS A 39 -2.15 13.24 6.14
C LYS A 39 -0.87 13.49 5.34
N GLY A 40 -0.06 12.47 5.10
CA GLY A 40 1.32 12.61 4.62
C GLY A 40 1.50 12.29 3.13
N ARG A 41 2.50 12.92 2.51
CA ARG A 41 2.90 12.62 1.11
C ARG A 41 3.72 11.34 0.97
N SER A 42 4.42 10.91 2.01
CA SER A 42 5.34 9.77 1.96
C SER A 42 4.67 8.46 1.54
N ILE A 43 3.43 8.21 1.97
CA ILE A 43 2.68 7.02 1.55
C ILE A 43 2.27 7.10 0.08
N LEU A 44 1.94 8.29 -0.43
CA LEU A 44 1.57 8.49 -1.83
C LEU A 44 2.78 8.25 -2.73
N GLU A 45 3.93 8.80 -2.37
CA GLU A 45 5.19 8.56 -3.09
C GLU A 45 5.56 7.07 -3.09
N TRP A 46 5.33 6.36 -1.99
CA TRP A 46 5.57 4.92 -1.92
C TRP A 46 4.61 4.14 -2.82
N ILE A 47 3.30 4.47 -2.80
CA ILE A 47 2.30 3.86 -3.69
C ILE A 47 2.66 4.10 -5.16
N GLU A 48 3.04 5.31 -5.54
CA GLU A 48 3.48 5.64 -6.91
C GLU A 48 4.74 4.87 -7.33
N ARG A 49 5.69 4.65 -6.41
CA ARG A 49 6.86 3.80 -6.68
C ARG A 49 6.47 2.34 -6.90
N VAL A 50 5.57 1.81 -6.08
CA VAL A 50 5.08 0.42 -6.23
C VAL A 50 4.33 0.25 -7.55
N ILE A 51 3.47 1.19 -7.94
CA ILE A 51 2.78 1.16 -9.23
C ILE A 51 3.78 1.13 -10.38
N ARG A 52 4.76 2.05 -10.39
CA ARG A 52 5.80 2.05 -11.42
C ARG A 52 6.62 0.76 -11.47
N LEU A 53 6.89 0.16 -10.31
CA LEU A 53 7.59 -1.13 -10.23
C LEU A 53 6.76 -2.25 -10.86
N CYS A 54 5.45 -2.30 -10.55
CA CYS A 54 4.50 -3.26 -11.11
C CYS A 54 4.40 -3.10 -12.64
N ASP A 55 4.25 -1.86 -13.13
CA ASP A 55 4.18 -1.56 -14.56
C ASP A 55 5.46 -1.99 -15.29
N ALA A 56 6.64 -1.70 -14.71
CA ALA A 56 7.93 -2.06 -15.29
C ALA A 56 8.18 -3.57 -15.32
N LEU A 57 7.60 -4.31 -14.38
CA LEU A 57 7.73 -5.77 -14.27
C LEU A 57 6.55 -6.52 -14.90
N ASN A 58 5.55 -5.81 -15.42
CA ASN A 58 4.29 -6.37 -15.91
C ASN A 58 3.65 -7.37 -14.93
N CYS A 59 3.58 -6.99 -13.65
CA CYS A 59 3.02 -7.81 -12.58
C CYS A 59 2.07 -7.01 -11.68
N ALA A 60 1.25 -7.70 -10.91
CA ALA A 60 0.41 -7.11 -9.87
C ALA A 60 1.19 -6.89 -8.56
N PRO A 61 0.81 -5.91 -7.71
CA PRO A 61 1.50 -5.67 -6.44
C PRO A 61 1.61 -6.87 -5.50
N LEU A 62 0.67 -7.82 -5.57
CA LEU A 62 0.71 -9.03 -4.75
C LEU A 62 1.87 -9.96 -5.13
N GLU A 63 2.31 -9.92 -6.38
CA GLU A 63 3.41 -10.72 -6.91
C GLU A 63 4.79 -10.22 -6.46
N LEU A 64 4.87 -8.98 -5.94
CA LEU A 64 6.09 -8.43 -5.33
C LEU A 64 6.39 -9.03 -3.95
N LYS A 65 5.47 -9.80 -3.37
CA LYS A 65 5.59 -10.30 -2.00
C LYS A 65 6.44 -11.58 -1.96
N GLY A 66 7.40 -11.60 -1.03
CA GLY A 66 8.13 -12.80 -0.65
C GLY A 66 9.56 -12.84 -1.17
N TYR A 67 10.19 -14.00 -1.05
CA TYR A 67 11.50 -14.29 -1.60
C TYR A 67 11.36 -15.51 -2.51
N VAL A 68 11.90 -15.44 -3.72
CA VAL A 68 11.98 -16.59 -4.62
C VAL A 68 13.16 -17.46 -4.21
N ASN A 69 12.96 -18.78 -4.15
CA ASN A 69 14.07 -19.70 -3.98
C ASN A 69 14.83 -19.78 -5.31
N LEU A 70 16.12 -19.45 -5.28
CA LEU A 70 17.00 -19.46 -6.45
C LEU A 70 17.03 -20.84 -7.14
N GLU A 71 16.86 -21.92 -6.39
CA GLU A 71 16.87 -23.28 -6.94
C GLU A 71 15.62 -23.62 -7.76
N GLU A 72 14.48 -22.98 -7.50
CA GLU A 72 13.24 -23.20 -8.27
C GLU A 72 13.28 -22.46 -9.62
N ILE A 73 13.87 -21.26 -9.66
CA ILE A 73 14.00 -20.48 -10.91
C ILE A 73 14.87 -21.21 -11.93
N VAL A 74 15.97 -21.79 -11.48
CA VAL A 74 16.90 -22.52 -12.35
C VAL A 74 16.28 -23.82 -12.88
N ARG A 75 15.34 -24.44 -12.15
CA ARG A 75 14.61 -25.64 -12.60
C ARG A 75 13.50 -25.32 -13.60
N SER A 76 12.78 -24.20 -13.43
CA SER A 76 11.70 -23.78 -14.34
C SER A 76 12.19 -23.14 -15.64
N SER A 77 13.49 -22.82 -15.73
CA SER A 77 14.14 -22.29 -16.94
C SER A 77 14.80 -23.38 -17.82
N LYS A 78 14.59 -24.65 -17.51
CA LYS A 78 15.02 -25.81 -18.31
C LYS A 78 13.80 -26.52 -18.90
#